data_AF-A0A1Q3CBN1-F1
#
_entry.id   AF-A0A1Q3CBN1-F1
#
_cell.length_a   1.000
_cell.length_b   1.000
_cell.length_c   1.000
_cell.angle_alpha   90.00
_cell.angle_beta   90.00
_cell.angle_gamma   90.00
#
_symmetry.space_group_name_H-M   'P 1'
#
loop_
_entity.id
_entity.type
_entity.pdbx_description
1 polymer ?
#
loop_
_entity_poly.entity_id
_entity_poly.type
_entity_poly.pdbx_seq_one_letter_code
_entity_poly.pdbx_strand_id
1 'polypeptide(L)'
;MGNSSFLSGDSSEVVILRDGSSQDPTFLKDRTSDQLSNLRCRKLQDFRWYKDTFMTKVLTREDANRPYWKEKFITGLPTLFPENIKSKYRETNKGTVPYETLTYGVIVSTITKTRLEICNDGKMSKQIKRNSKTYKKELGDFCTKFGYEPFIYSENSVI
;
A
#
# COMPACT_ATOMS: atom_id res chain seq x y z
N MET A 1 55.20 -0.79 -36.13
CA MET A 1 55.77 0.59 -36.08
C MET A 1 54.57 1.53 -36.13
N GLY A 2 53.98 2.03 -35.05
CA GLY A 2 54.53 2.38 -33.76
C GLY A 2 54.78 3.88 -33.70
N ASN A 3 53.71 4.71 -33.77
CA ASN A 3 53.84 6.16 -33.64
C ASN A 3 53.14 6.59 -32.35
N SER A 4 53.87 6.47 -31.24
CA SER A 4 53.55 7.17 -30.00
C SER A 4 54.19 8.55 -30.05
N SER A 5 53.38 9.59 -30.12
CA SER A 5 53.84 10.96 -29.97
C SER A 5 53.78 11.32 -28.49
N PHE A 6 54.93 11.29 -27.82
CA PHE A 6 55.11 11.87 -26.49
C PHE A 6 55.41 13.36 -26.64
N LEU A 7 54.65 14.22 -25.96
CA LEU A 7 55.09 15.56 -25.60
C LEU A 7 55.40 15.61 -24.11
N SER A 8 56.49 16.30 -23.81
CA SER A 8 57.24 16.32 -22.56
C SER A 8 56.59 17.17 -21.47
N GLY A 9 56.77 16.78 -20.20
CA GLY A 9 56.98 17.74 -19.10
C GLY A 9 55.85 17.95 -18.08
N ASP A 10 55.89 17.09 -17.06
CA ASP A 10 55.56 17.31 -15.63
C ASP A 10 54.10 17.28 -15.10
N SER A 11 53.98 16.51 -14.01
CA SER A 11 52.91 16.34 -13.04
C SER A 11 51.54 15.80 -13.46
N SER A 12 51.43 14.48 -13.19
CA SER A 12 50.24 13.77 -12.72
C SER A 12 49.16 13.41 -13.74
N GLU A 13 48.86 12.10 -13.74
CA GLU A 13 47.71 11.43 -14.32
C GLU A 13 47.81 10.99 -15.80
N VAL A 14 48.37 9.81 -15.99
CA VAL A 14 48.11 8.97 -17.17
C VAL A 14 46.66 8.50 -17.11
N VAL A 15 45.75 9.25 -17.75
CA VAL A 15 44.37 8.78 -17.95
C VAL A 15 44.35 7.90 -19.19
N ILE A 16 44.38 6.58 -18.97
CA ILE A 16 44.09 5.60 -20.02
C ILE A 16 42.62 5.81 -20.44
N LEU A 17 42.39 6.32 -21.65
CA LEU A 17 41.08 6.30 -22.29
C LEU A 17 40.73 4.85 -22.65
N ARG A 18 39.99 4.16 -21.75
CA ARG A 18 39.23 2.96 -22.10
C ARG A 18 37.85 3.41 -22.57
N ASP A 19 37.56 3.15 -23.85
CA ASP A 19 36.25 2.74 -24.37
C ASP A 19 35.05 3.48 -23.77
N GLY A 20 34.60 4.50 -24.51
CA GLY A 20 33.37 5.21 -24.24
C GLY A 20 32.15 4.37 -24.59
N SER A 21 31.56 3.73 -23.59
CA SER A 21 30.15 3.39 -23.61
C SER A 21 29.36 4.59 -23.09
N SER A 22 28.79 5.37 -24.02
CA SER A 22 27.78 6.39 -23.73
C SER A 22 26.57 5.71 -23.09
N GLN A 23 26.56 5.60 -21.75
CA GLN A 23 25.36 5.26 -21.01
C GLN A 23 24.42 6.47 -21.07
N ASP A 24 23.44 6.37 -21.94
CA ASP A 24 22.39 7.36 -22.11
C ASP A 24 21.63 7.53 -20.76
N PRO A 25 21.54 8.75 -20.19
CA PRO A 25 20.84 9.03 -18.94
C PRO A 25 19.34 8.67 -18.95
N THR A 26 18.77 8.36 -20.12
CA THR A 26 17.41 7.80 -20.27
C THR A 26 17.28 6.41 -19.64
N PHE A 27 18.30 5.55 -19.74
CA PHE A 27 18.23 4.16 -19.26
C PHE A 27 18.07 4.06 -17.73
N LEU A 28 18.69 4.97 -16.97
CA LEU A 28 18.55 5.02 -15.51
C LEU A 28 17.18 5.55 -15.08
N LYS A 29 16.59 6.48 -15.85
CA LYS A 29 15.24 7.00 -15.60
C LYS A 29 14.17 5.93 -15.83
N ASP A 30 14.36 5.07 -16.82
CA ASP A 30 13.43 3.96 -17.09
C ASP A 30 13.44 2.92 -15.96
N ARG A 31 14.61 2.48 -15.49
CA ARG A 31 14.71 1.51 -14.38
C ARG A 31 14.04 2.00 -13.09
N THR A 32 14.12 3.29 -12.78
CA THR A 32 13.48 3.86 -11.58
C THR A 32 11.97 3.98 -11.74
N SER A 33 11.50 4.29 -12.95
CA SER A 33 10.08 4.27 -13.33
C SER A 33 9.46 2.88 -13.15
N ASP A 34 10.15 1.85 -13.65
CA ASP A 34 9.72 0.46 -13.55
C ASP A 34 9.70 -0.05 -12.11
N GLN A 35 10.64 0.36 -11.28
CA GLN A 35 10.62 0.01 -9.86
C GLN A 35 9.42 0.61 -9.12
N LEU A 36 9.00 1.82 -9.47
CA LEU A 36 7.85 2.48 -8.83
C LEU A 36 6.52 1.90 -9.33
N SER A 37 6.39 1.66 -10.63
CA SER A 37 5.17 1.11 -11.25
C SER A 37 4.86 -0.32 -10.79
N ASN A 38 5.89 -1.07 -10.42
CA ASN A 38 5.81 -2.43 -9.87
C ASN A 38 5.71 -2.48 -8.34
N LEU A 39 5.74 -1.33 -7.65
CA LEU A 39 5.64 -1.31 -6.19
C LEU A 39 4.22 -1.68 -5.73
N ARG A 40 4.11 -2.68 -4.85
CA ARG A 40 2.83 -3.18 -4.32
C ARG A 40 2.88 -3.31 -2.81
N CYS A 41 1.78 -2.95 -2.16
CA CYS A 41 1.55 -3.20 -0.74
C CYS A 41 0.94 -4.60 -0.57
N ARG A 42 1.68 -5.54 0.03
CA ARG A 42 1.20 -6.93 0.21
C ARG A 42 0.15 -7.05 1.31
N LYS A 43 0.34 -6.34 2.43
CA LYS A 43 -0.57 -6.35 3.58
C LYS A 43 -0.82 -4.92 4.06
N LEU A 44 -2.01 -4.67 4.64
CA LEU A 44 -2.34 -3.36 5.21
C LEU A 44 -1.45 -2.94 6.38
N GLN A 45 -0.80 -3.90 7.04
CA GLN A 45 0.21 -3.66 8.07
C GLN A 45 1.46 -2.98 7.49
N ASP A 46 1.82 -3.33 6.25
CA ASP A 46 2.99 -2.80 5.54
C ASP A 46 2.72 -1.44 4.89
N PHE A 47 1.51 -0.89 5.07
CA PHE A 47 1.10 0.36 4.42
C PHE A 47 2.03 1.53 4.76
N ARG A 48 2.60 1.58 5.97
CA ARG A 48 3.57 2.64 6.34
C ARG A 48 4.78 2.60 5.42
N TRP A 49 5.41 1.43 5.29
CA TRP A 49 6.56 1.21 4.43
C TRP A 49 6.21 1.47 2.95
N TYR A 50 5.06 0.97 2.49
CA TYR A 50 4.60 1.19 1.12
C TYR A 50 4.43 2.68 0.81
N LYS A 51 3.74 3.42 1.69
CA LYS A 51 3.54 4.86 1.58
C LYS A 51 4.88 5.58 1.52
N ASP A 52 5.76 5.35 2.48
CA ASP A 52 7.05 6.04 2.56
C ASP A 52 7.90 5.76 1.30
N THR A 53 7.99 4.50 0.89
CA THR A 53 8.74 4.07 -0.30
C THR A 53 8.17 4.66 -1.59
N PHE A 54 6.85 4.65 -1.75
CA PHE A 54 6.20 5.22 -2.92
C PHE A 54 6.41 6.74 -2.97
N MET A 55 6.23 7.44 -1.85
CA MET A 55 6.38 8.90 -1.77
C MET A 55 7.81 9.34 -2.08
N THR A 56 8.81 8.69 -1.49
CA THR A 56 10.23 9.01 -1.75
C THR A 56 10.59 8.86 -3.22
N LYS A 57 9.97 7.90 -3.94
CA LYS A 57 10.23 7.66 -5.36
C LYS A 57 9.40 8.55 -6.30
N VAL A 58 8.14 8.84 -5.96
CA VAL A 58 7.25 9.60 -6.85
C VAL A 58 7.54 11.10 -6.76
N LEU A 59 7.86 11.62 -5.57
CA LEU A 59 8.09 13.05 -5.36
C LEU A 59 9.40 13.56 -5.98
N THR A 60 10.31 12.67 -6.37
CA THR A 60 11.53 13.03 -7.11
C THR A 60 11.30 13.13 -8.62
N ARG A 61 10.07 12.86 -9.11
CA ARG A 61 9.73 12.88 -10.53
C ARG A 61 9.06 14.18 -10.94
N GLU A 62 9.34 14.65 -12.15
CA GLU A 62 8.68 15.83 -12.73
C GLU A 62 7.20 15.56 -13.02
N ASP A 63 6.84 14.32 -13.36
CA ASP A 63 5.49 13.91 -13.72
C ASP A 63 4.67 13.40 -12.53
N ALA A 64 5.12 13.61 -11.28
CA ALA A 64 4.51 13.09 -10.06
C ALA A 64 3.01 13.41 -9.93
N ASN A 65 2.58 14.57 -10.41
CA ASN A 65 1.18 15.01 -10.28
C ASN A 65 0.23 14.39 -11.32
N ARG A 66 0.75 13.61 -12.28
CA ARG A 66 -0.09 12.93 -13.28
C ARG A 66 -1.08 11.96 -12.61
N PRO A 67 -2.32 11.85 -13.13
CA PRO A 67 -3.33 10.90 -12.66
C PRO A 67 -2.81 9.47 -12.51
N TYR A 68 -1.98 9.06 -13.47
CA TYR A 68 -1.37 7.73 -13.52
C TYR A 68 -0.73 7.33 -12.20
N TRP A 69 0.03 8.22 -11.56
CA TRP A 69 0.72 7.89 -10.32
C TRP A 69 -0.22 7.82 -9.11
N LYS A 70 -1.28 8.61 -9.09
CA LYS A 70 -2.32 8.56 -8.05
C LYS A 70 -3.13 7.27 -8.17
N GLU A 71 -3.48 6.88 -9.40
CA GLU A 71 -4.12 5.61 -9.68
C GLU A 71 -3.20 4.42 -9.34
N LYS A 72 -1.92 4.48 -9.71
CA LYS A 72 -0.93 3.46 -9.34
C LYS A 72 -0.77 3.32 -7.83
N PHE A 73 -0.80 4.42 -7.08
CA PHE A 73 -0.74 4.39 -5.63
C PHE A 73 -1.97 3.67 -5.02
N ILE A 74 -3.17 3.92 -5.54
CA ILE A 74 -4.40 3.27 -5.06
C ILE A 74 -4.45 1.81 -5.48
N THR A 75 -4.19 1.51 -6.76
CA THR A 75 -4.23 0.15 -7.29
C THR A 75 -3.13 -0.73 -6.71
N GLY A 76 -2.04 -0.14 -6.20
CA GLY A 76 -0.95 -0.82 -5.51
C GLY A 76 -1.30 -1.37 -4.12
N LEU A 77 -2.48 -1.04 -3.59
CA LEU A 77 -2.97 -1.54 -2.30
C LEU A 77 -3.43 -3.02 -2.40
N PRO A 78 -3.58 -3.73 -1.25
CA PRO A 78 -3.99 -5.14 -1.25
C PRO A 78 -5.38 -5.36 -1.87
N THR A 79 -5.54 -6.43 -2.66
CA THR A 79 -6.68 -6.81 -3.54
C THR A 79 -7.99 -6.03 -3.46
N LEU A 80 -8.74 -6.10 -2.34
CA LEU A 80 -10.07 -5.50 -2.24
C LEU A 80 -10.05 -4.03 -1.77
N PHE A 81 -8.91 -3.60 -1.21
CA PHE A 81 -8.75 -2.28 -0.64
C PHE A 81 -8.77 -1.16 -1.70
N PRO A 82 -8.12 -1.28 -2.89
CA PRO A 82 -8.23 -0.31 -3.95
C PRO A 82 -9.67 0.03 -4.32
N GLU A 83 -10.53 -0.98 -4.48
CA GLU A 83 -11.92 -0.75 -4.88
C GLU A 83 -12.74 -0.09 -3.78
N ASN A 84 -12.48 -0.41 -2.51
CA ASN A 84 -13.10 0.29 -1.39
C ASN A 84 -12.75 1.79 -1.40
N ILE A 85 -11.47 2.12 -1.62
CA ILE A 85 -11.01 3.51 -1.72
C ILE A 85 -11.63 4.22 -2.93
N LYS A 86 -11.66 3.58 -4.10
CA LYS A 86 -12.30 4.15 -5.28
C LYS A 86 -13.80 4.38 -5.05
N SER A 87 -14.51 3.47 -4.39
CA SER A 87 -15.93 3.64 -4.05
C SER A 87 -16.16 4.88 -3.19
N LYS A 88 -15.32 5.13 -2.16
CA LYS A 88 -15.41 6.35 -1.35
C LYS A 88 -15.31 7.64 -2.17
N TYR A 89 -14.43 7.66 -3.18
CA TYR A 89 -14.35 8.80 -4.08
C TYR A 89 -15.56 8.90 -5.01
N ARG A 90 -16.03 7.78 -5.56
CA ARG A 90 -17.19 7.73 -6.45
C ARG A 90 -18.47 8.21 -5.76
N GLU A 91 -18.68 7.83 -4.51
CA GLU A 91 -19.82 8.27 -3.67
C GLU A 91 -19.86 9.80 -3.55
N THR A 92 -18.70 10.45 -3.44
CA THR A 92 -18.60 11.90 -3.24
C THR A 92 -18.53 12.68 -4.57
N ASN A 93 -18.14 12.04 -5.67
CA ASN A 93 -17.80 12.70 -6.95
C ASN A 93 -18.60 12.16 -8.14
N LYS A 94 -19.94 12.13 -8.02
CA LYS A 94 -20.87 11.78 -9.12
C LYS A 94 -20.49 10.47 -9.84
N GLY A 95 -19.99 9.47 -9.11
CA GLY A 95 -19.62 8.16 -9.66
C GLY A 95 -18.23 8.08 -10.30
N THR A 96 -17.42 9.15 -10.27
CA THR A 96 -16.07 9.18 -10.85
C THR A 96 -14.99 9.35 -9.79
N VAL A 97 -13.76 8.93 -10.10
CA VAL A 97 -12.60 9.17 -9.22
C VAL A 97 -11.82 10.35 -9.80
N PRO A 98 -11.76 11.51 -9.12
CA PRO A 98 -11.17 12.72 -9.68
C PRO A 98 -9.64 12.73 -9.55
N TYR A 99 -8.95 11.82 -10.24
CA TYR A 99 -7.49 11.69 -10.15
C TYR A 99 -6.73 12.97 -10.53
N GLU A 100 -7.27 13.81 -11.39
CA GLU A 100 -6.65 15.09 -11.76
C GLU A 100 -6.51 16.02 -10.56
N THR A 101 -7.56 16.16 -9.76
CA THR A 101 -7.61 17.10 -8.62
C THR A 101 -7.19 16.49 -7.30
N LEU A 102 -7.14 15.15 -7.21
CA LEU A 102 -6.70 14.46 -5.99
C LEU A 102 -5.25 14.78 -5.64
N THR A 103 -5.00 15.03 -4.36
CA THR A 103 -3.65 15.17 -3.82
C THR A 103 -3.23 13.90 -3.09
N TYR A 104 -1.93 13.62 -3.04
CA TYR A 104 -1.40 12.49 -2.29
C TYR A 104 -1.78 12.50 -0.81
N GLY A 105 -1.86 13.69 -0.20
CA GLY A 105 -2.32 13.84 1.20
C GLY A 105 -3.77 13.38 1.39
N VAL A 106 -4.67 13.76 0.49
CA VAL A 106 -6.07 13.29 0.51
C VAL A 106 -6.15 11.78 0.32
N ILE A 107 -5.34 11.22 -0.58
CA ILE A 107 -5.31 9.76 -0.79
C ILE A 107 -4.81 9.02 0.45
N VAL A 108 -3.70 9.46 1.03
CA VAL A 108 -3.12 8.84 2.25
C VAL A 108 -4.08 8.94 3.44
N SER A 109 -4.71 10.09 3.65
CA SER A 109 -5.65 10.28 4.76
C SER A 109 -6.88 9.39 4.61
N THR A 110 -7.45 9.29 3.40
CA THR A 110 -8.57 8.39 3.10
C THR A 110 -8.20 6.93 3.36
N ILE A 111 -7.05 6.47 2.85
CA ILE A 111 -6.57 5.10 3.11
C ILE A 111 -6.39 4.85 4.61
N THR A 112 -5.79 5.80 5.33
CA THR A 112 -5.55 5.66 6.77
C THR A 112 -6.85 5.56 7.55
N LYS A 113 -7.84 6.41 7.22
CA LYS A 113 -9.17 6.39 7.81
C LYS A 113 -9.87 5.05 7.57
N THR A 114 -9.96 4.61 6.30
CA THR A 114 -10.60 3.34 5.94
C THR A 114 -9.91 2.13 6.59
N ARG A 115 -8.58 2.15 6.74
CA ARG A 115 -7.86 1.09 7.45
C ARG A 115 -8.23 1.03 8.94
N LEU A 116 -8.41 2.18 9.58
CA LEU A 116 -8.81 2.25 10.99
C LEU A 116 -10.25 1.76 11.19
N GLU A 117 -11.17 2.13 10.29
CA GLU A 117 -12.55 1.65 10.29
C GLU A 117 -12.60 0.11 10.26
N ILE A 118 -11.92 -0.52 9.29
CA ILE A 118 -11.85 -1.99 9.17
C ILE A 118 -11.21 -2.64 10.42
N CYS A 119 -10.20 -2.01 11.01
CA CYS A 119 -9.55 -2.53 12.21
C CYS A 119 -10.50 -2.51 13.42
N ASN A 120 -11.29 -1.44 13.57
CA ASN A 120 -12.26 -1.29 14.64
C ASN A 120 -13.43 -2.26 14.48
N ASP A 121 -13.97 -2.42 13.27
CA ASP A 121 -15.03 -3.39 12.98
C ASP A 121 -14.59 -4.82 13.30
N GLY A 122 -13.35 -5.17 12.94
CA GLY A 122 -12.76 -6.46 13.26
C GLY A 122 -12.59 -6.70 14.77
N LYS A 123 -12.29 -5.66 15.55
CA LYS A 123 -12.23 -5.74 17.02
C LYS A 123 -13.61 -5.96 17.62
N MET A 124 -14.61 -5.18 17.19
CA MET A 124 -15.99 -5.29 17.67
C MET A 124 -16.60 -6.64 17.34
N SER A 125 -16.44 -7.14 16.11
CA SER A 125 -16.92 -8.46 15.70
C SER A 125 -16.33 -9.59 16.54
N LYS A 126 -15.03 -9.53 16.86
CA LYS A 126 -14.38 -10.50 17.76
C LYS A 126 -14.90 -10.40 19.19
N GLN A 127 -15.18 -9.20 19.69
CA GLN A 127 -15.74 -9.00 21.03
C GLN A 127 -17.16 -9.56 21.14
N ILE A 128 -18.02 -9.29 20.15
CA ILE A 128 -19.38 -9.86 20.09
C ILE A 128 -19.33 -11.40 20.12
N LYS A 129 -18.45 -12.01 19.32
CA LYS A 129 -18.27 -13.48 19.31
C LYS A 129 -17.80 -14.03 20.66
N ARG A 130 -16.92 -13.33 21.38
CA ARG A 130 -16.48 -13.74 22.72
C ARG A 130 -17.60 -13.59 23.74
N ASN A 131 -18.26 -12.43 23.77
CA ASN A 131 -19.35 -12.15 24.71
C ASN A 131 -20.50 -13.15 24.54
N SER A 132 -20.84 -13.51 23.30
CA SER A 132 -21.85 -14.53 23.02
C SER A 132 -21.48 -15.90 23.61
N LYS A 133 -20.21 -16.32 23.49
CA LYS A 133 -19.73 -17.57 24.09
C LYS A 133 -19.78 -17.53 25.62
N THR A 134 -19.35 -16.42 26.22
CA THR A 134 -19.41 -16.22 27.69
C THR A 134 -20.84 -16.26 28.19
N TYR A 135 -21.76 -15.52 27.55
CA TYR A 135 -23.17 -15.50 27.90
C TYR A 135 -23.81 -16.89 27.82
N LYS A 136 -23.54 -17.66 26.76
CA LYS A 136 -24.02 -19.05 26.64
C LYS A 136 -23.54 -19.94 27.79
N LYS A 137 -22.28 -19.76 28.22
CA LYS A 137 -21.71 -20.49 29.36
C LYS A 137 -22.40 -20.12 30.68
N GLU A 138 -22.50 -18.82 30.97
CA GLU A 138 -23.13 -18.33 32.21
C GLU A 138 -24.60 -18.75 32.32
N LEU A 139 -25.34 -18.75 31.21
CA LEU A 139 -26.72 -19.22 31.19
C LEU A 139 -26.82 -20.73 31.44
N GLY A 140 -25.92 -21.54 30.85
CA GLY A 140 -25.86 -22.98 31.10
C GLY A 140 -25.54 -23.31 32.56
N ASP A 141 -24.57 -22.59 33.15
CA ASP A 141 -24.21 -22.71 34.57
C ASP A 141 -25.41 -22.33 35.47
N PHE A 142 -26.14 -21.26 35.12
CA PHE A 142 -27.37 -20.86 35.80
C PHE A 142 -28.46 -21.94 35.72
N CYS A 143 -28.79 -22.43 34.52
CA CYS A 143 -29.80 -23.49 34.34
C CYS A 143 -29.48 -24.72 35.18
N THR A 144 -28.22 -25.18 35.14
CA THR A 144 -27.73 -26.33 35.91
C THR A 144 -27.94 -26.14 37.42
N LYS A 145 -27.64 -24.95 37.94
CA LYS A 145 -27.78 -24.63 39.36
C LYS A 145 -29.21 -24.74 39.88
N PHE A 146 -30.20 -24.52 39.02
CA PHE A 146 -31.62 -24.58 39.38
C PHE A 146 -32.31 -25.88 38.91
N GLY A 147 -31.55 -26.87 38.42
CA GLY A 147 -32.08 -28.17 37.98
C GLY A 147 -32.77 -28.13 36.61
N TYR A 148 -32.52 -27.10 35.81
CA TYR A 148 -33.00 -27.02 34.43
C TYR A 148 -31.94 -27.59 33.46
N GLU A 149 -32.41 -28.31 32.45
CA GLU A 149 -31.57 -28.75 31.32
C GLU A 149 -30.97 -27.52 30.59
N PRO A 150 -29.67 -27.52 30.23
CA PRO A 150 -29.06 -26.41 29.52
C PRO A 150 -29.66 -26.22 28.13
N PHE A 151 -29.95 -24.97 27.74
CA PHE A 151 -30.41 -24.65 26.39
C PHE A 151 -29.31 -24.92 25.35
N ILE A 152 -29.48 -25.95 24.51
CA ILE A 152 -28.61 -26.21 23.35
C ILE A 152 -29.10 -25.39 22.15
N TYR A 153 -28.44 -24.27 21.86
CA TYR A 153 -28.64 -23.57 20.60
C TYR A 153 -27.91 -24.31 19.47
N SER A 154 -28.65 -24.87 18.50
CA SER A 154 -28.06 -25.34 17.25
C SER A 154 -27.55 -24.14 16.44
N GLU A 155 -26.38 -24.25 15.81
CA GLU A 155 -25.76 -23.15 15.04
C GLU A 155 -26.51 -22.79 13.73
N ASN A 156 -27.71 -23.33 13.48
CA ASN A 156 -28.39 -23.26 12.19
C ASN A 156 -29.78 -22.59 12.21
N SER A 157 -30.06 -21.64 13.11
CA SER A 157 -31.25 -20.78 12.94
C SER A 157 -30.82 -19.42 12.38
N VAL A 158 -30.79 -19.34 11.05
CA VAL A 158 -30.95 -18.10 10.31
C VAL A 158 -32.43 -17.73 10.41
N ILE A 159 -32.72 -16.56 10.98
CA ILE A 159 -33.96 -15.81 10.75
C ILE A 159 -33.57 -14.51 10.07
#